data_AF-A0A194RHB4-F1
#
_entry.id   AF-A0A194RHB4-F1
#
_cell.length_a   1.000
_cell.length_b   1.000
_cell.length_c   1.000
_cell.angle_alpha   90.00
_cell.angle_beta   90.00
_cell.angle_gamma   90.00
#
_symmetry.space_group_name_H-M   'P 1'
#
loop_
_entity.id
_entity.type
_entity.pdbx_description
1 polymer ?
#
loop_
_entity_poly.entity_id
_entity_poly.type
_entity_poly.pdbx_seq_one_letter_code
_entity_poly.pdbx_strand_id
1 'polypeptide(L)'
;MTGRTTDRKGKSKELKSLTNELQNEIAAFTLPNSLPCSEIDFPVAPRRKPRANWDEILEESEEKFQEVENYENSKKGRQPLSPFLNTECNYLKETVFVHLQPALEETLYKAQIWEALKQQKCFFNGIDHIAQLLWNNNPRHPQRKEHNLHIFNMPWVRELLKTNPRAYYPKSWLWPEDYAATVIQKTVRQYFVQREDEVQEMRNFWRKLEVERSIPEIQGNPLLSKKFAASQN
;
A
#
# COMPACT_ATOMS: atom_id res chain seq x y z
N MET A 1 -66.85 -57.21 -53.91
CA MET A 1 -66.06 -56.16 -53.22
C MET A 1 -66.43 -54.83 -53.87
N THR A 2 -67.40 -54.11 -53.29
CA THR A 2 -67.18 -52.79 -52.63
C THR A 2 -66.74 -51.70 -53.61
N GLY A 3 -67.41 -50.58 -53.85
CA GLY A 3 -68.56 -49.96 -53.20
C GLY A 3 -68.53 -48.44 -53.45
N ARG A 4 -69.73 -47.85 -53.39
CA ARG A 4 -70.10 -46.49 -52.93
C ARG A 4 -69.70 -45.23 -53.73
N THR A 5 -70.77 -44.61 -54.18
CA THR A 5 -71.10 -43.20 -54.44
C THR A 5 -70.82 -42.26 -53.25
N THR A 6 -70.47 -41.00 -53.53
CA THR A 6 -70.81 -39.85 -52.67
C THR A 6 -71.13 -38.57 -53.47
N ASP A 7 -72.23 -37.94 -53.04
CA ASP A 7 -72.83 -36.69 -53.48
C ASP A 7 -72.06 -35.43 -53.01
N ARG A 8 -72.17 -34.35 -53.81
CA ARG A 8 -71.82 -32.96 -53.43
C ARG A 8 -73.09 -32.15 -53.20
N LYS A 9 -73.41 -31.80 -51.94
CA LYS A 9 -74.29 -30.66 -51.62
C LYS A 9 -74.06 -30.16 -50.19
N GLY A 10 -73.66 -28.89 -50.03
CA GLY A 10 -73.64 -28.20 -48.73
C GLY A 10 -72.36 -27.40 -48.45
N LYS A 11 -72.24 -26.17 -48.99
CA LYS A 11 -71.16 -25.23 -48.62
C LYS A 11 -71.54 -23.75 -48.75
N SER A 12 -72.81 -23.39 -48.51
CA SER A 12 -73.30 -22.00 -48.66
C SER A 12 -73.98 -21.41 -47.42
N LYS A 13 -74.04 -22.13 -46.28
CA LYS A 13 -74.73 -21.65 -45.07
C LYS A 13 -73.81 -21.08 -43.99
N GLU A 14 -72.53 -21.46 -43.94
CA GLU A 14 -71.60 -20.98 -42.89
C GLU A 14 -70.94 -19.62 -43.19
N LEU A 15 -70.78 -19.25 -44.47
CA LEU A 15 -70.13 -17.99 -44.84
C LEU A 15 -70.93 -16.73 -44.47
N LYS A 16 -72.26 -16.84 -44.32
CA LYS A 16 -73.15 -15.71 -43.97
C LYS A 16 -73.23 -15.44 -42.47
N SER A 17 -72.81 -16.39 -41.62
CA SER A 17 -72.82 -16.22 -40.16
C SER A 17 -71.65 -15.36 -39.70
N LEU A 18 -70.46 -15.63 -40.24
CA LEU A 18 -69.22 -14.93 -39.88
C LEU A 18 -69.21 -13.47 -40.34
N THR A 19 -69.89 -13.15 -41.44
CA THR A 19 -70.01 -11.76 -41.93
C THR A 19 -70.93 -10.90 -41.04
N ASN A 20 -71.94 -11.51 -40.41
CA ASN A 20 -72.86 -10.78 -39.52
C ASN A 20 -72.25 -10.50 -38.14
N GLU A 21 -71.40 -11.40 -37.62
CA GLU A 21 -70.67 -11.16 -36.37
C GLU A 21 -69.61 -10.07 -36.54
N LEU A 22 -68.86 -10.08 -37.66
CA LEU A 22 -67.89 -9.03 -37.97
C LEU A 22 -68.56 -7.66 -38.19
N GLN A 23 -69.76 -7.63 -38.80
CA GLN A 23 -70.53 -6.39 -38.98
C GLN A 23 -71.07 -5.83 -37.66
N ASN A 24 -71.45 -6.69 -36.71
CA ASN A 24 -71.90 -6.26 -35.39
C ASN A 24 -70.75 -5.74 -34.52
N GLU A 25 -69.53 -6.27 -34.65
CA GLU A 25 -68.35 -5.73 -33.97
C GLU A 25 -67.88 -4.38 -34.56
N ILE A 26 -67.99 -4.20 -35.88
CA ILE A 26 -67.68 -2.91 -36.55
C ILE A 26 -68.70 -1.83 -36.16
N ALA A 27 -69.96 -2.19 -35.94
CA ALA A 27 -71.01 -1.26 -35.52
C ALA A 27 -70.95 -0.87 -34.02
N ALA A 28 -70.18 -1.58 -33.21
CA ALA A 28 -70.03 -1.32 -31.77
C ALA A 28 -68.84 -0.40 -31.41
N PHE A 29 -68.03 0.01 -32.39
CA PHE A 29 -66.93 0.94 -32.16
C PHE A 29 -67.39 2.39 -32.35
N THR A 30 -67.92 3.00 -31.28
CA THR A 30 -68.13 4.44 -31.23
C THR A 30 -66.85 5.14 -30.78
N LEU A 31 -66.30 5.99 -31.65
CA LEU A 31 -65.23 6.92 -31.27
C LEU A 31 -65.74 7.85 -30.15
N PRO A 32 -64.96 8.12 -29.09
CA PRO A 32 -65.32 9.13 -28.12
C PRO A 32 -65.46 10.49 -28.83
N ASN A 33 -66.58 11.20 -28.61
CA ASN A 33 -66.93 12.49 -29.25
C ASN A 33 -66.00 13.67 -28.91
N SER A 34 -64.89 13.41 -28.24
CA SER A 34 -63.78 14.33 -28.09
C SER A 34 -62.53 13.52 -27.79
N LEU A 35 -61.60 13.49 -28.73
CA LEU A 35 -60.20 13.25 -28.41
C LEU A 35 -59.76 14.38 -27.45
N PRO A 36 -58.96 14.11 -26.40
CA PRO A 36 -58.44 15.13 -25.50
C PRO A 36 -57.29 15.89 -26.20
N CYS A 37 -57.58 16.45 -27.37
CA CYS A 37 -56.65 17.24 -28.18
C CYS A 37 -56.91 18.75 -28.03
N SER A 38 -57.79 19.17 -27.11
CA SER A 38 -58.02 20.59 -26.79
C SER A 38 -57.08 21.14 -25.71
N GLU A 39 -56.11 20.36 -25.24
CA GLU A 39 -55.06 20.81 -24.32
C GLU A 39 -53.67 20.70 -24.95
N ILE A 40 -53.56 20.99 -26.25
CA ILE A 40 -52.26 21.32 -26.83
C ILE A 40 -52.07 22.81 -26.58
N ASP A 41 -51.48 23.15 -25.43
CA ASP A 41 -50.98 24.49 -25.16
C ASP A 41 -49.92 24.82 -26.22
N PHE A 42 -50.29 25.64 -27.20
CA PHE A 42 -49.32 26.21 -28.13
C PHE A 42 -48.36 27.08 -27.31
N PRO A 43 -47.03 26.97 -27.53
CA PRO A 43 -46.08 27.77 -26.78
C PRO A 43 -46.38 29.25 -27.01
N VAL A 44 -46.65 29.94 -25.91
CA VAL A 44 -46.92 31.39 -25.86
C VAL A 44 -45.81 32.12 -26.63
N ALA A 45 -46.19 32.96 -27.59
CA ALA A 45 -45.25 33.80 -28.32
C ALA A 45 -44.39 34.60 -27.32
N PRO A 46 -43.05 34.55 -27.39
CA PRO A 46 -42.21 35.20 -26.38
C PRO A 46 -42.46 36.71 -26.40
N ARG A 47 -42.98 37.23 -25.29
CA ARG A 47 -43.14 38.68 -25.09
C ARG A 47 -41.75 39.31 -25.13
N ARG A 48 -41.50 40.22 -26.07
CA ARG A 48 -40.23 40.97 -26.12
C ARG A 48 -40.17 41.91 -24.92
N LYS A 49 -39.25 41.64 -23.98
CA LYS A 49 -38.97 42.56 -22.86
C LYS A 49 -38.25 43.81 -23.43
N PRO A 50 -38.68 45.04 -23.07
CA PRO A 50 -38.24 46.26 -23.73
C PRO A 50 -36.81 46.71 -23.40
N ARG A 51 -36.20 46.21 -22.31
CA ARG A 51 -34.78 46.41 -21.96
C ARG A 51 -34.25 45.22 -21.17
N ALA A 52 -33.02 44.81 -21.44
CA ALA A 52 -32.31 43.78 -20.68
C ALA A 52 -31.93 44.34 -19.30
N ASN A 53 -32.42 43.71 -18.23
CA ASN A 53 -31.93 43.94 -16.89
C ASN A 53 -30.78 42.96 -16.63
N TRP A 54 -29.57 43.48 -16.42
CA TRP A 54 -28.37 42.65 -16.28
C TRP A 54 -28.40 41.80 -15.01
N ASP A 55 -28.99 42.30 -13.94
CA ASP A 55 -29.11 41.56 -12.68
C ASP A 55 -30.03 40.34 -12.84
N GLU A 56 -31.15 40.51 -13.55
CA GLU A 56 -32.09 39.44 -13.88
C GLU A 56 -31.45 38.38 -14.80
N ILE A 57 -30.58 38.79 -15.72
CA ILE A 57 -29.86 37.87 -16.61
C ILE A 57 -28.80 37.07 -15.86
N LEU A 58 -28.12 37.69 -14.89
CA LEU A 58 -27.14 37.01 -14.04
C LEU A 58 -27.82 35.98 -13.15
N GLU A 59 -28.93 36.35 -12.50
CA GLU A 59 -29.74 35.43 -11.70
C GLU A 59 -30.28 34.26 -12.55
N GLU A 60 -30.86 34.55 -13.72
CA GLU A 60 -31.36 33.51 -14.63
C GLU A 60 -30.23 32.59 -15.14
N SER A 61 -29.02 33.13 -15.33
CA SER A 61 -27.84 32.35 -15.70
C SER A 61 -27.40 31.45 -14.54
N GLU A 62 -27.30 31.98 -13.33
CA GLU A 62 -26.93 31.21 -12.13
C GLU A 62 -27.94 30.11 -11.83
N GLU A 63 -29.23 30.39 -11.95
CA GLU A 63 -30.30 29.41 -11.81
C GLU A 63 -30.16 28.28 -12.84
N LYS A 64 -29.90 28.61 -14.10
CA LYS A 64 -29.67 27.59 -15.14
C LYS A 64 -28.42 26.76 -14.89
N PHE A 65 -27.33 27.39 -14.40
CA PHE A 65 -26.13 26.64 -14.01
C PHE A 65 -26.41 25.70 -12.84
N GLN A 66 -27.14 26.15 -11.82
CA GLN A 66 -27.56 25.33 -10.69
C GLN A 66 -28.51 24.20 -11.13
N GLU A 67 -29.40 24.46 -12.08
CA GLU A 67 -30.30 23.44 -12.64
C GLU A 67 -29.53 22.36 -13.41
N VAL A 68 -28.53 22.74 -14.20
CA VAL A 68 -27.62 21.80 -14.87
C VAL A 68 -26.82 20.99 -13.85
N GLU A 69 -26.29 21.63 -12.82
CA GLU A 69 -25.54 20.95 -11.76
C GLU A 69 -26.42 19.99 -10.95
N ASN A 70 -27.65 20.40 -10.62
CA ASN A 70 -28.65 19.58 -9.94
C ASN A 70 -29.09 18.41 -10.83
N TYR A 71 -29.22 18.62 -12.14
CA TYR A 71 -29.53 17.56 -13.10
C TYR A 71 -28.37 16.55 -13.21
N GLU A 72 -27.13 17.01 -13.30
CA GLU A 72 -25.94 16.15 -13.26
C GLU A 72 -25.86 15.35 -11.96
N ASN A 73 -26.14 15.98 -10.82
CA ASN A 73 -26.17 15.34 -9.52
C ASN A 73 -27.35 14.37 -9.35
N SER A 74 -28.50 14.63 -9.99
CA SER A 74 -29.63 13.69 -10.03
C SER A 74 -29.36 12.47 -10.92
N LYS A 75 -28.59 12.65 -12.00
CA LYS A 75 -28.11 11.57 -12.87
C LYS A 75 -26.99 10.75 -12.23
N LYS A 76 -26.21 11.35 -11.33
CA LYS A 76 -25.41 10.61 -10.34
C LYS A 76 -26.37 9.93 -9.35
N GLY A 77 -27.11 8.93 -9.81
CA GLY A 77 -27.79 8.01 -8.91
C GLY A 77 -26.77 7.49 -7.89
N ARG A 78 -27.21 7.19 -6.66
CA ARG A 78 -26.38 6.47 -5.70
C ARG A 78 -25.96 5.17 -6.37
N GLN A 79 -24.80 5.16 -7.00
CA GLN A 79 -24.16 3.92 -7.39
C GLN A 79 -24.05 3.14 -6.08
N PRO A 80 -24.65 1.94 -5.97
CA PRO A 80 -24.30 1.09 -4.85
C PRO A 80 -22.80 0.93 -4.96
N LEU A 81 -22.04 1.50 -4.01
CA LEU A 81 -20.63 1.20 -3.93
C LEU A 81 -20.56 -0.32 -3.93
N SER A 82 -19.93 -0.89 -4.95
CA SER A 82 -19.72 -2.32 -4.96
C SER A 82 -19.09 -2.68 -3.61
N PRO A 83 -19.48 -3.78 -2.93
CA PRO A 83 -18.92 -4.14 -1.62
C PRO A 83 -17.39 -4.24 -1.61
N PHE A 84 -16.78 -4.30 -2.80
CA PHE A 84 -15.36 -4.42 -3.07
C PHE A 84 -14.67 -3.10 -3.49
N LEU A 85 -15.38 -1.98 -3.47
CA LEU A 85 -14.83 -0.63 -3.67
C LEU A 85 -15.10 0.24 -2.43
N ASN A 86 -14.64 -0.22 -1.27
CA ASN A 86 -13.95 0.75 -0.43
C ASN A 86 -12.80 1.25 -1.29
N THR A 87 -12.83 2.52 -1.72
CA THR A 87 -11.75 3.15 -2.50
C THR A 87 -10.39 2.71 -1.94
N GLU A 88 -9.36 2.53 -2.76
CA GLU A 88 -8.01 2.18 -2.27
C GLU A 88 -7.58 3.07 -1.09
N CYS A 89 -7.98 4.35 -1.13
CA CYS A 89 -7.84 5.31 -0.05
C CYS A 89 -8.56 4.91 1.26
N ASN A 90 -9.78 4.37 1.19
CA ASN A 90 -10.51 3.87 2.36
C ASN A 90 -9.84 2.63 2.93
N TYR A 91 -9.38 1.69 2.08
CA TYR A 91 -8.62 0.53 2.54
C TYR A 91 -7.34 0.97 3.29
N LEU A 92 -6.57 1.91 2.73
CA LEU A 92 -5.37 2.44 3.38
C LEU A 92 -5.69 3.10 4.73
N LYS A 93 -6.76 3.90 4.79
CA LYS A 93 -7.19 4.57 6.03
C LYS A 93 -7.62 3.57 7.11
N GLU A 94 -8.43 2.57 6.75
CA GLU A 94 -9.03 1.64 7.69
C GLU A 94 -8.06 0.54 8.13
N THR A 95 -7.11 0.12 7.29
CA THR A 95 -6.25 -1.04 7.56
C THR A 95 -4.80 -0.68 7.84
N VAL A 96 -4.20 0.20 7.04
CA VAL A 96 -2.76 0.50 7.10
C VAL A 96 -2.48 1.64 8.06
N PHE A 97 -3.20 2.76 7.94
CA PHE A 97 -2.92 3.96 8.74
C PHE A 97 -3.20 3.77 10.23
N VAL A 98 -4.15 2.90 10.59
CA VAL A 98 -4.41 2.53 12.00
C VAL A 98 -3.15 2.01 12.70
N HIS A 99 -2.27 1.30 11.97
CA HIS A 99 -1.03 0.77 12.53
C HIS A 99 0.17 1.66 12.23
N LEU A 100 0.20 2.30 11.06
CA LEU A 100 1.33 3.11 10.63
C LEU A 100 1.39 4.45 11.36
N GLN A 101 0.27 5.11 11.60
CA GLN A 101 0.21 6.41 12.27
C GLN A 101 0.83 6.40 13.68
N PRO A 102 0.45 5.48 14.61
CA PRO A 102 1.09 5.43 15.93
C PRO A 102 2.58 5.06 15.82
N ALA A 103 2.96 4.24 14.84
CA ALA A 103 4.36 3.89 14.64
C ALA A 103 5.20 5.08 14.16
N LEU A 104 4.64 5.93 13.30
CA LEU A 104 5.29 7.17 12.86
C LEU A 104 5.41 8.15 14.02
N GLU A 105 4.37 8.30 14.83
CA GLU A 105 4.38 9.18 16.00
C GLU A 105 5.48 8.77 17.01
N GLU A 106 5.54 7.49 17.38
CA GLU A 106 6.62 6.99 18.27
C GLU A 106 8.02 7.17 17.66
N THR A 107 8.13 7.01 16.34
CA THR A 107 9.39 7.20 15.62
C THR A 107 9.83 8.66 15.65
N LEU A 108 8.89 9.61 15.55
CA LEU A 108 9.17 11.04 15.66
C LEU A 108 9.61 11.42 17.08
N TYR A 109 8.96 10.88 18.11
CA TYR A 109 9.38 11.11 19.50
C TYR A 109 10.81 10.60 19.73
N LYS A 110 11.14 9.39 19.24
CA LYS A 110 12.52 8.90 19.33
C LYS A 110 13.50 9.71 18.50
N ALA A 111 13.12 10.13 17.29
CA ALA A 111 13.96 11.01 16.48
C ALA A 111 14.28 12.33 17.19
N GLN A 112 13.33 12.87 17.95
CA GLN A 112 13.54 14.05 18.78
C GLN A 112 14.52 13.76 19.94
N ILE A 113 14.37 12.65 20.66
CA ILE A 113 15.27 12.24 21.76
C ILE A 113 16.71 12.08 21.26
N TRP A 114 16.89 11.50 20.07
CA TRP A 114 18.21 11.28 19.47
C TRP A 114 18.72 12.46 18.64
N GLU A 115 18.02 13.61 18.68
CA GLU A 115 18.33 14.81 17.88
C GLU A 115 18.57 14.54 16.38
N ALA A 116 17.95 13.49 15.84
CA ALA A 116 18.16 13.01 14.48
C ALA A 116 17.75 14.04 13.41
N LEU A 117 16.86 14.97 13.77
CA LEU A 117 16.42 16.07 12.90
C LEU A 117 17.42 17.23 12.85
N LYS A 118 18.27 17.39 13.88
CA LYS A 118 19.30 18.44 13.93
C LYS A 118 20.63 17.95 13.36
N GLN A 119 20.97 16.69 13.65
CA GLN A 119 22.23 16.08 13.23
C GLN A 119 22.05 15.24 11.96
N GLN A 120 22.70 15.64 10.86
CA GLN A 120 22.61 14.91 9.59
C GLN A 120 23.12 13.46 9.65
N LYS A 121 23.99 13.15 10.62
CA LYS A 121 24.64 11.84 10.76
C LYS A 121 24.35 11.32 12.16
N CYS A 122 23.26 10.59 12.31
CA CYS A 122 22.84 9.99 13.57
C CYS A 122 22.80 8.46 13.48
N PHE A 123 22.91 7.81 14.64
CA PHE A 123 22.75 6.36 14.77
C PHE A 123 21.33 5.89 14.46
N PHE A 124 20.36 6.79 14.66
CA PHE A 124 18.95 6.45 14.56
C PHE A 124 18.50 6.30 13.10
N ASN A 125 18.11 5.09 12.71
CA ASN A 125 17.44 4.85 11.45
C ASN A 125 15.92 4.74 11.66
N GLY A 126 15.18 5.74 11.19
CA GLY A 126 13.73 5.79 11.32
C GLY A 126 13.01 4.63 10.65
N ILE A 127 13.49 4.16 9.50
CA ILE A 127 12.87 3.04 8.77
C ILE A 127 13.01 1.74 9.57
N ASP A 128 14.20 1.50 10.13
CA ASP A 128 14.45 0.34 10.98
C ASP A 128 13.58 0.37 12.23
N HIS A 129 13.44 1.56 12.83
CA HIS A 129 12.60 1.74 13.99
C HIS A 129 11.12 1.44 13.69
N ILE A 130 10.58 1.96 12.59
CA ILE A 130 9.20 1.69 12.16
C ILE A 130 8.99 0.20 11.89
N ALA A 131 9.92 -0.44 11.17
CA ALA A 131 9.85 -1.87 10.86
C ALA A 131 9.88 -2.72 12.15
N GLN A 132 10.72 -2.35 13.12
CA GLN A 132 10.75 -3.02 14.42
C GLN A 132 9.41 -2.88 15.14
N LEU A 133 8.84 -1.68 15.15
CA LEU A 133 7.60 -1.40 15.85
C LEU A 133 6.42 -2.16 15.24
N LEU A 134 6.30 -2.13 13.92
CA LEU A 134 5.23 -2.84 13.19
C LEU A 134 5.34 -4.35 13.36
N TRP A 135 6.55 -4.91 13.41
CA TRP A 135 6.75 -6.34 13.64
C TRP A 135 6.35 -6.76 15.05
N ASN A 136 6.74 -5.97 16.05
CA ASN A 136 6.47 -6.27 17.46
C ASN A 136 4.99 -6.04 17.82
N ASN A 137 4.34 -5.04 17.22
CA ASN A 137 2.93 -4.70 17.44
C ASN A 137 1.96 -5.44 16.49
N ASN A 138 2.39 -6.54 15.86
CA ASN A 138 1.54 -7.27 14.94
C ASN A 138 0.37 -7.97 15.68
N PRO A 139 -0.90 -7.63 15.39
CA PRO A 139 -2.07 -8.21 16.07
C PRO A 139 -2.21 -9.72 15.85
N ARG A 140 -1.64 -10.28 14.78
CA ARG A 140 -1.65 -11.74 14.52
C ARG A 140 -0.70 -12.50 15.43
N HIS A 141 0.28 -11.83 16.04
CA HIS A 141 1.30 -12.44 16.88
C HIS A 141 1.52 -11.63 18.15
N PRO A 142 0.56 -11.64 19.09
CA PRO A 142 0.61 -10.82 20.30
C PRO A 142 1.82 -11.13 21.20
N GLN A 143 2.36 -12.36 21.14
CA GLN A 143 3.54 -12.76 21.92
C GLN A 143 4.79 -11.93 21.58
N ARG A 144 4.85 -11.34 20.37
CA ARG A 144 6.01 -10.54 19.94
C ARG A 144 6.14 -9.23 20.70
N LYS A 145 5.01 -8.71 21.20
CA LYS A 145 4.99 -7.47 21.99
C LYS A 145 5.74 -7.65 23.31
N GLU A 146 5.69 -8.84 23.90
CA GLU A 146 6.36 -9.17 25.16
C GLU A 146 7.88 -9.31 25.00
N HIS A 147 8.33 -9.93 23.91
CA HIS A 147 9.76 -10.15 23.66
C HIS A 147 10.52 -8.90 23.19
N ASN A 148 9.82 -7.92 22.60
CA ASN A 148 10.38 -6.66 22.06
C ASN A 148 11.76 -6.83 21.38
N LEU A 149 11.80 -7.68 20.35
CA LEU A 149 13.04 -8.00 19.66
C LEU A 149 13.55 -6.78 18.87
N HIS A 150 14.86 -6.57 18.92
CA HIS A 150 15.55 -5.62 18.06
C HIS A 150 15.54 -6.10 16.60
N ILE A 151 15.48 -5.19 15.62
CA ILE A 151 15.37 -5.51 14.19
C ILE A 151 16.42 -6.52 13.70
N PHE A 152 17.69 -6.36 14.08
CA PHE A 152 18.79 -7.27 13.70
C PHE A 152 18.69 -8.67 14.33
N ASN A 153 17.82 -8.86 15.31
CA ASN A 153 17.56 -10.16 15.94
C ASN A 153 16.35 -10.87 15.34
N MET A 154 15.61 -10.24 14.42
CA MET A 154 14.48 -10.85 13.76
C MET A 154 14.95 -11.91 12.74
N PRO A 155 14.32 -13.11 12.70
CA PRO A 155 14.77 -14.21 11.82
C PRO A 155 14.81 -13.80 10.34
N TRP A 156 13.73 -13.18 9.86
CA TRP A 156 13.62 -12.76 8.46
C TRP A 156 14.65 -11.69 8.07
N VAL A 157 15.01 -10.79 9.01
CA VAL A 157 16.03 -9.77 8.77
C VAL A 157 17.40 -10.42 8.65
N ARG A 158 17.71 -11.40 9.49
CA ARG A 158 18.99 -12.12 9.44
C ARG A 158 19.17 -12.89 8.15
N GLU A 159 18.11 -13.56 7.69
CA GLU A 159 18.12 -14.25 6.40
C GLU A 159 18.33 -13.28 5.24
N LEU A 160 17.65 -12.12 5.27
CA LEU A 160 17.80 -11.09 4.25
C LEU A 160 19.19 -10.43 4.27
N LEU A 161 19.75 -10.15 5.44
CA LEU A 161 21.09 -9.56 5.57
C LEU A 161 22.20 -10.53 5.18
N LYS A 162 21.94 -11.84 5.22
CA LYS A 162 22.89 -12.86 4.75
C LYS A 162 23.03 -12.83 3.23
N THR A 163 21.94 -12.60 2.50
CA THR A 163 21.98 -12.50 1.03
C THR A 163 22.36 -11.09 0.58
N ASN A 164 21.90 -10.06 1.29
CA ASN A 164 22.13 -8.66 0.98
C ASN A 164 22.72 -7.92 2.19
N PRO A 165 24.05 -7.99 2.39
CA PRO A 165 24.68 -7.30 3.50
C PRO A 165 24.50 -5.78 3.34
N ARG A 166 24.21 -5.09 4.45
CA ARG A 166 24.14 -3.63 4.46
C ARG A 166 25.51 -3.04 4.16
N ALA A 167 25.51 -1.86 3.53
CA ALA A 167 26.72 -1.09 3.32
C ALA A 167 27.43 -0.81 4.67
N TYR A 168 28.76 -0.81 4.63
CA TYR A 168 29.56 -0.52 5.80
C TYR A 168 29.45 0.97 6.16
N TYR A 169 28.89 1.27 7.33
CA TYR A 169 28.83 2.64 7.84
C TYR A 169 30.04 2.93 8.75
N PRO A 170 30.54 4.18 8.75
CA PRO A 170 31.55 4.61 9.71
C PRO A 170 31.09 4.36 11.15
N LYS A 171 31.99 3.90 12.03
CA LYS A 171 31.68 3.67 13.46
C LYS A 171 31.13 4.90 14.17
N SER A 172 31.57 6.09 13.75
CA SER A 172 31.05 7.37 14.25
C SER A 172 29.56 7.57 14.00
N TRP A 173 28.97 6.91 12.99
CA TRP A 173 27.53 6.95 12.74
C TRP A 173 26.80 5.88 13.53
N LEU A 174 27.49 4.78 13.87
CA LEU A 174 26.88 3.61 14.50
C LEU A 174 26.88 3.66 16.04
N TRP A 175 27.69 4.52 16.65
CA TRP A 175 27.87 4.53 18.09
C TRP A 175 27.13 5.71 18.72
N PRO A 176 26.32 5.49 19.77
CA PRO A 176 25.84 6.58 20.59
C PRO A 176 27.03 7.23 21.30
N GLU A 177 26.88 8.51 21.64
CA GLU A 177 27.96 9.33 22.21
C GLU A 177 28.56 8.71 23.46
N ASP A 178 27.73 8.24 24.40
CA ASP A 178 28.17 7.60 25.65
C ASP A 178 29.03 6.36 25.42
N TYR A 179 28.63 5.54 24.43
CA TYR A 179 29.36 4.33 24.08
C TYR A 179 30.69 4.68 23.39
N ALA A 180 30.66 5.62 22.45
CA ALA A 180 31.86 6.11 21.79
C ALA A 180 32.86 6.69 22.79
N ALA A 181 32.39 7.51 23.74
CA ALA A 181 33.20 8.08 24.81
C ALA A 181 33.83 6.98 25.67
N THR A 182 33.05 5.98 26.08
CA THR A 182 33.55 4.84 26.87
C THR A 182 34.63 4.06 26.12
N VAL A 183 34.43 3.79 24.83
CA VAL A 183 35.42 3.08 24.00
C VAL A 183 36.69 3.90 23.87
N ILE A 184 36.59 5.20 23.55
CA ILE A 184 37.73 6.10 23.43
C ILE A 184 38.49 6.17 24.75
N GLN A 185 37.81 6.40 25.87
CA GLN A 185 38.42 6.45 27.19
C GLN A 185 39.12 5.15 27.55
N LYS A 186 38.49 4.00 27.29
CA LYS A 186 39.09 2.68 27.49
C LYS A 186 40.38 2.54 26.69
N THR A 187 40.35 2.87 25.39
CA THR A 187 41.51 2.77 24.51
C THR A 187 42.63 3.72 24.93
N VAL A 188 42.30 4.95 25.35
CA VAL A 188 43.27 5.94 25.82
C VAL A 188 43.92 5.50 27.14
N ARG A 189 43.13 5.04 28.12
CA ARG A 189 43.65 4.48 29.38
C ARG A 189 44.57 3.29 29.13
N GLN A 190 44.14 2.39 28.25
CA GLN A 190 44.94 1.25 27.82
C GLN A 190 46.24 1.71 27.14
N TYR A 191 46.21 2.75 26.30
CA TYR A 191 47.38 3.30 25.66
C TYR A 191 48.38 3.87 26.67
N PHE A 192 47.91 4.61 27.69
CA PHE A 192 48.79 5.14 28.73
C PHE A 192 49.54 4.05 29.49
N VAL A 193 48.84 3.00 29.93
CA VAL A 193 49.47 1.84 30.59
C VAL A 193 50.45 1.14 29.64
N GLN A 194 50.11 1.03 28.35
CA GLN A 194 51.01 0.45 27.36
C GLN A 194 52.23 1.31 27.07
N ARG A 195 52.25 2.59 27.42
CA ARG A 195 53.45 3.42 27.22
C ARG A 195 54.49 3.22 28.31
N GLU A 196 54.15 2.62 29.43
CA GLU A 196 55.09 2.33 30.51
C GLU A 196 56.13 1.32 30.03
N ASP A 197 57.41 1.61 30.29
CA ASP A 197 58.53 0.82 29.78
C ASP A 197 58.46 -0.63 30.28
N GLU A 198 58.14 -0.84 31.55
CA GLU A 198 57.96 -2.17 32.17
C GLU A 198 56.90 -3.00 31.43
N VAL A 199 55.79 -2.38 31.04
CA VAL A 199 54.70 -3.02 30.31
C VAL A 199 55.11 -3.35 28.88
N GLN A 200 55.90 -2.49 28.23
CA GLN A 200 56.44 -2.76 26.89
C GLN A 200 57.48 -3.88 26.90
N GLU A 201 58.36 -3.92 27.90
CA GLU A 201 59.32 -5.02 28.08
C GLU A 201 58.60 -6.35 28.24
N MET A 202 57.60 -6.41 29.13
CA MET A 202 56.77 -7.60 29.31
C MET A 202 56.06 -8.01 28.01
N ARG A 203 55.49 -7.06 27.26
CA ARG A 203 54.84 -7.34 25.97
C ARG A 203 55.83 -7.88 24.93
N ASN A 204 57.02 -7.33 24.88
CA ASN A 204 58.08 -7.79 24.00
C ASN A 204 58.57 -9.18 24.39
N PHE A 205 58.66 -9.48 25.68
CA PHE A 205 58.96 -10.81 26.21
C PHE A 205 57.92 -11.84 25.77
N TRP A 206 56.63 -11.58 25.99
CA TRP A 206 55.56 -12.48 25.54
C TRP A 206 55.53 -12.65 24.01
N ARG A 207 55.79 -11.58 23.25
CA ARG A 207 55.88 -11.67 21.79
C ARG A 207 57.04 -12.57 21.35
N LYS A 208 58.20 -12.50 22.02
CA LYS A 208 59.35 -13.39 21.73
C LYS A 208 59.03 -14.85 22.07
N LEU A 209 58.40 -15.12 23.21
CA LEU A 209 57.97 -16.47 23.58
C LEU A 209 56.96 -17.07 22.60
N GLU A 210 56.00 -16.26 22.11
CA GLU A 210 55.04 -16.70 21.10
C GLU A 210 55.75 -17.10 19.80
N VAL A 211 56.73 -16.29 19.37
CA VAL A 211 57.56 -16.59 18.19
C VAL A 211 58.35 -17.87 18.42
N GLU A 212 59.03 -18.04 19.55
CA GLU A 212 59.77 -19.26 19.88
C GLU A 212 58.89 -20.52 19.89
N ARG A 213 57.66 -20.43 20.41
CA ARG A 213 56.69 -21.53 20.37
C ARG A 213 56.18 -21.83 18.96
N SER A 214 56.07 -20.80 18.12
CA SER A 214 55.64 -20.94 16.74
C SER A 214 56.72 -21.50 15.81
N ILE A 215 57.99 -21.41 16.21
CA ILE A 215 59.10 -22.09 15.53
C ILE A 215 58.91 -23.59 15.79
N PRO A 216 58.65 -24.41 14.76
CA PRO A 216 58.59 -25.85 14.93
C PRO A 216 59.95 -26.32 15.43
N GLU A 217 59.98 -27.13 16.50
CA GLU A 217 61.22 -27.73 17.00
C GLU A 217 61.97 -28.41 15.85
N ILE A 218 63.03 -27.76 15.36
CA ILE A 218 63.90 -28.28 14.30
C ILE A 218 64.51 -29.62 14.74
N GLN A 219 64.65 -29.83 16.05
CA GLN A 219 65.17 -31.06 16.63
C GLN A 219 64.17 -32.24 16.59
N GLY A 220 62.87 -32.00 16.41
CA GLY A 220 61.84 -33.04 16.36
C GLY A 220 61.35 -33.42 14.96
N ASN A 221 61.63 -32.60 13.93
CA ASN A 221 61.11 -32.83 12.58
C ASN A 221 62.22 -33.06 11.54
N PRO A 222 62.59 -34.34 11.28
CA PRO A 222 63.68 -34.70 10.36
C PRO A 222 63.44 -34.28 8.89
N LEU A 223 62.24 -33.82 8.55
CA LEU A 223 61.91 -33.32 7.22
C LEU A 223 62.29 -31.85 7.01
N LEU A 224 62.32 -31.04 8.09
CA LEU A 224 62.70 -29.62 8.00
C LEU A 224 64.21 -29.45 7.96
N SER A 225 64.98 -30.23 8.75
CA SER A 225 66.45 -30.15 8.74
C SER A 225 67.05 -30.50 7.37
N LYS A 226 66.49 -31.50 6.68
CA LYS A 226 66.92 -31.89 5.32
C LYS A 226 66.66 -30.81 4.26
N LYS A 227 65.54 -30.09 4.35
CA LYS A 227 65.22 -29.02 3.39
C LYS A 227 66.15 -27.82 3.51
N PHE A 228 66.55 -27.45 4.73
CA PHE A 228 67.50 -26.35 4.95
C PHE A 228 68.95 -26.73 4.61
N ALA A 229 69.36 -27.98 4.85
CA ALA A 229 70.69 -28.46 4.44
C ALA A 229 70.84 -28.54 2.91
N ALA A 230 69.76 -28.84 2.18
CA ALA A 230 69.76 -28.91 0.72
C ALA A 230 69.77 -27.53 0.03
N SER A 231 69.43 -26.44 0.72
CA SER A 231 69.39 -25.09 0.14
C SER A 231 70.69 -24.29 0.33
N GLN A 232 71.74 -24.88 0.91
CA GLN A 232 73.04 -24.24 1.16
C GLN A 232 74.17 -24.73 0.24
N ASN A 233 73.86 -25.53 -0.79
CA ASN A 233 74.79 -25.93 -1.85
C ASN A 233 74.46 -25.23 -3.17
#